data_AF-A0A2T4Q3U8-F1
#
_entry.id   AF-A0A2T4Q3U8-F1
#
_cell.length_a   1.000
_cell.length_b   1.000
_cell.length_c   1.000
_cell.angle_alpha   90.00
_cell.angle_beta   90.00
_cell.angle_gamma   90.00
#
_symmetry.space_group_name_H-M   'P 1'
#
loop_
_entity.id
_entity.type
_entity.pdbx_description
1 polymer ?
#
loop_
_entity_poly.entity_id
_entity_poly.type
_entity_poly.pdbx_seq_one_letter_code
_entity_poly.pdbx_strand_id
1 'polypeptide(L)'
;MTIDVLLQHTHLTQLLLNIDFLVNPNLIPTWMEVIIHLSIGVMIYLIFMVLYNISKLLYHLAYLPLLVIFIGMYPFLIAIAQRSFFVFNATEWIWWLLAHIVFMVFMYICITFISKLHL
;
A
#
# COMPACT_ATOMS: atom_id res chain seq x y z
N MET A 1 -18.41 13.66 -8.85
CA MET A 1 -17.91 14.95 -9.36
C MET A 1 -17.35 15.85 -8.27
N THR A 2 -18.09 16.25 -7.23
CA THR A 2 -17.56 17.14 -6.17
C THR A 2 -16.60 16.45 -5.19
N ILE A 3 -16.86 15.19 -4.82
CA ILE A 3 -15.96 14.41 -3.95
C ILE A 3 -14.68 13.99 -4.69
N ASP A 4 -14.78 13.62 -5.98
CA ASP A 4 -13.62 13.27 -6.80
C ASP A 4 -12.63 14.43 -6.93
N VAL A 5 -13.13 15.65 -7.15
CA VAL A 5 -12.30 16.86 -7.23
C VAL A 5 -11.59 17.12 -5.90
N LEU A 6 -12.28 16.96 -4.75
CA LEU A 6 -11.68 17.21 -3.44
C LEU A 6 -10.61 16.16 -3.08
N LEU A 7 -10.85 14.88 -3.39
CA LEU A 7 -9.91 13.78 -3.15
C LEU A 7 -8.70 13.81 -4.09
N GLN A 8 -8.85 14.38 -5.30
CA GLN A 8 -7.77 14.53 -6.28
C GLN A 8 -6.83 15.73 -6.02
N HIS A 9 -7.14 16.60 -5.05
CA HIS A 9 -6.32 17.79 -4.76
C HIS A 9 -5.39 17.65 -3.56
N THR A 10 -5.60 16.64 -2.70
CA THR A 10 -4.68 16.38 -1.58
C THR A 10 -3.59 15.43 -2.03
N HIS A 11 -2.39 15.98 -2.25
CA HIS A 11 -1.20 15.23 -2.68
C HIS A 11 -1.00 13.94 -1.87
N LEU A 12 -1.24 13.99 -0.55
CA LEU A 12 -1.17 12.85 0.36
C LEU A 12 -2.15 11.71 0.06
N THR A 13 -3.37 12.01 -0.41
CA THR A 13 -4.40 10.99 -0.70
C THR A 13 -4.06 10.21 -1.97
N GLN A 14 -3.59 10.93 -2.99
CA GLN A 14 -3.10 10.35 -4.24
C GLN A 14 -1.84 9.50 -4.02
N LEU A 15 -0.97 9.96 -3.13
CA LEU A 15 0.22 9.25 -2.68
C LEU A 15 -0.08 7.91 -2.00
N LEU A 16 -1.11 7.89 -1.15
CA LEU A 16 -1.53 6.71 -0.41
C LEU A 16 -2.22 5.68 -1.30
N LEU A 17 -2.95 6.14 -2.32
CA LEU A 17 -3.67 5.26 -3.24
C LEU A 17 -2.79 4.67 -4.34
N ASN A 18 -1.58 5.20 -4.55
CA ASN A 18 -0.49 4.51 -5.23
C ASN A 18 -0.70 4.16 -6.72
N ILE A 19 -1.80 4.62 -7.34
CA ILE A 19 -2.18 4.26 -8.73
C ILE A 19 -2.26 5.47 -9.66
N ASP A 20 -2.32 6.68 -9.11
CA ASP A 20 -2.20 7.93 -9.88
C ASP A 20 -0.89 8.02 -10.69
N PHE A 21 0.11 7.18 -10.36
CA PHE A 21 1.42 7.12 -11.02
C PHE A 21 1.41 6.39 -12.37
N LEU A 22 0.57 5.36 -12.51
CA LEU A 22 0.64 4.42 -13.64
C LEU A 22 -0.40 4.69 -14.72
N VAL A 23 -1.50 5.39 -14.40
CA VAL A 23 -2.60 5.57 -15.35
C VAL A 23 -3.07 7.02 -15.42
N ASN A 24 -3.44 7.44 -16.63
CA ASN A 24 -4.00 8.76 -16.89
C ASN A 24 -5.31 8.95 -16.08
N PRO A 25 -5.41 9.96 -15.19
CA PRO A 25 -6.60 10.23 -14.36
C PRO A 25 -7.86 10.44 -15.19
N ASN A 26 -7.68 10.90 -16.43
CA ASN A 26 -8.78 11.16 -17.34
C ASN A 26 -9.37 9.87 -17.91
N LEU A 27 -8.71 8.73 -17.73
CA LEU A 27 -9.13 7.42 -18.23
C LEU A 27 -9.63 6.48 -17.13
N ILE A 28 -9.22 6.69 -15.87
CA ILE A 28 -9.62 5.86 -14.74
C ILE A 28 -10.17 6.72 -13.60
N PRO A 29 -11.39 6.45 -13.11
CA PRO A 29 -11.95 7.18 -11.98
C PRO A 29 -11.31 6.75 -10.64
N THR A 30 -11.19 7.68 -9.69
CA THR A 30 -10.51 7.49 -8.39
C THR A 30 -11.05 6.32 -7.56
N TRP A 31 -12.33 5.98 -7.65
CA TRP A 31 -12.87 4.80 -6.95
C TRP A 31 -12.25 3.48 -7.44
N MET A 32 -11.86 3.40 -8.72
CA MET A 32 -11.23 2.20 -9.29
C MET A 32 -9.79 2.07 -8.80
N GLU A 33 -9.11 3.21 -8.61
CA GLU A 33 -7.77 3.25 -7.99
C GLU A 33 -7.85 2.71 -6.55
N VAL A 34 -8.81 3.19 -5.76
CA VAL A 34 -9.04 2.68 -4.40
C VAL A 34 -9.26 1.16 -4.41
N ILE A 35 -10.05 0.64 -5.35
CA ILE A 35 -10.30 -0.81 -5.46
C ILE A 35 -9.02 -1.58 -5.77
N ILE A 36 -8.21 -1.13 -6.72
CA ILE A 36 -6.95 -1.81 -7.07
C ILE A 36 -5.99 -1.78 -5.88
N HIS A 37 -5.85 -0.65 -5.19
CA HIS A 37 -4.98 -0.53 -4.01
C HIS A 37 -5.41 -1.49 -2.90
N LEU A 38 -6.71 -1.49 -2.58
CA LEU A 38 -7.28 -2.42 -1.60
C LEU A 38 -7.10 -3.88 -2.03
N SER A 39 -7.27 -4.18 -3.32
CA SER A 39 -7.10 -5.53 -3.85
C SER A 39 -5.67 -6.03 -3.66
N ILE A 40 -4.67 -5.19 -3.93
CA ILE A 40 -3.26 -5.51 -3.69
C ILE A 40 -3.01 -5.75 -2.19
N GLY A 41 -3.55 -4.89 -1.32
CA GLY A 41 -3.45 -5.06 0.14
C GLY A 41 -4.05 -6.38 0.62
N VAL A 42 -5.21 -6.76 0.10
CA VAL A 42 -5.85 -8.06 0.40
C VAL A 42 -5.01 -9.22 -0.10
N MET A 43 -4.42 -9.14 -1.30
CA MET A 43 -3.53 -10.18 -1.81
C MET A 43 -2.29 -10.38 -0.93
N ILE A 44 -1.65 -9.29 -0.48
CA ILE A 44 -0.52 -9.35 0.45
C ILE A 44 -0.96 -10.05 1.75
N TYR A 45 -2.11 -9.66 2.32
CA TYR A 45 -2.65 -10.29 3.52
C TYR A 45 -2.86 -11.80 3.36
N LEU A 46 -3.47 -12.25 2.25
CA LEU A 46 -3.70 -13.67 1.98
C LEU A 46 -2.39 -14.45 1.84
N ILE A 47 -1.38 -13.88 1.16
CA ILE A 47 -0.05 -14.48 1.05
C ILE A 47 0.57 -14.66 2.44
N PHE A 48 0.49 -13.64 3.30
CA PHE A 48 1.01 -13.73 4.67
C PHE A 48 0.25 -14.73 5.53
N MET A 49 -1.06 -14.88 5.34
CA MET A 49 -1.84 -15.92 6.00
C MET A 49 -1.37 -17.32 5.59
N VAL A 50 -1.14 -17.55 4.29
CA VAL A 50 -0.60 -18.83 3.78
C VAL A 50 0.80 -19.08 4.35
N LEU A 51 1.68 -18.09 4.33
CA LEU A 51 3.01 -18.18 4.94
C LEU A 51 2.94 -18.53 6.42
N TYR A 52 2.01 -17.92 7.16
CA TYR A 52 1.79 -18.20 8.58
C TYR A 52 1.39 -19.66 8.83
N ASN A 53 0.60 -20.26 7.93
CA ASN A 53 0.18 -21.65 8.01
C ASN A 53 1.30 -22.64 7.62
N ILE A 54 2.19 -22.26 6.69
CA ILE A 54 3.31 -23.10 6.26
C ILE A 54 4.46 -23.07 7.29
N SER A 55 4.91 -21.88 7.69
CA SER A 55 6.04 -21.73 8.61
C SER A 55 6.00 -20.40 9.32
N LYS A 56 5.92 -20.45 10.65
CA LYS A 56 5.99 -19.25 11.50
C LYS A 56 7.29 -18.49 11.29
N LEU A 57 8.41 -19.19 11.08
CA LEU A 57 9.70 -18.54 10.83
C LEU A 57 9.67 -17.75 9.52
N LEU A 58 9.22 -18.37 8.42
CA LEU A 58 9.12 -17.69 7.12
C LEU A 58 8.17 -16.49 7.17
N TYR A 59 7.04 -16.64 7.87
CA TYR A 59 6.10 -15.54 8.08
C TYR A 59 6.75 -14.31 8.76
N HIS A 60 7.49 -14.51 9.85
CA HIS A 60 8.15 -13.40 10.54
C HIS A 60 9.25 -12.78 9.67
N LEU A 61 10.02 -13.61 8.97
CA LEU A 61 11.08 -13.15 8.07
C LEU A 61 10.53 -12.39 6.86
N ALA A 62 9.32 -12.72 6.38
CA ALA A 62 8.70 -12.10 5.21
C ALA A 62 8.33 -10.61 5.41
N TYR A 63 8.22 -10.13 6.65
CA TYR A 63 8.01 -8.70 6.93
C TYR A 63 9.20 -7.83 6.53
N LEU A 64 10.42 -8.36 6.62
CA LEU A 64 11.63 -7.62 6.24
C LEU A 64 11.67 -7.27 4.74
N PRO A 65 11.54 -8.23 3.80
CA PRO A 65 11.48 -7.90 2.38
C PRO A 65 10.25 -7.06 2.03
N LEU A 66 9.11 -7.23 2.73
CA LEU A 66 7.94 -6.38 2.53
C LEU A 66 8.23 -4.91 2.87
N LEU A 67 8.92 -4.64 3.99
CA LEU A 67 9.36 -3.30 4.35
C LEU A 67 10.34 -2.72 3.32
N VAL A 68 11.28 -3.52 2.82
CA VAL A 68 12.24 -3.09 1.78
C VAL A 68 11.52 -2.74 0.48
N ILE A 69 10.56 -3.57 0.06
CA ILE A 69 9.70 -3.29 -1.08
C ILE A 69 9.02 -1.95 -0.86
N PHE A 70 8.46 -1.73 0.33
CA PHE A 70 7.81 -0.46 0.59
C PHE A 70 8.79 0.72 0.45
N ILE A 71 9.89 0.73 1.19
CA ILE A 71 10.92 1.78 1.12
C ILE A 71 11.28 2.16 -0.33
N GLY A 72 11.48 1.17 -1.20
CA GLY A 72 11.86 1.39 -2.60
C GLY A 72 10.69 1.70 -3.56
N MET A 73 9.47 1.29 -3.24
CA MET A 73 8.32 1.44 -4.14
C MET A 73 7.94 2.90 -4.32
N TYR A 74 8.08 3.73 -3.29
CA TYR A 74 7.79 5.17 -3.39
C TYR A 74 8.65 5.92 -4.43
N PRO A 75 10.00 5.92 -4.35
CA PRO A 75 10.81 6.58 -5.37
C PRO A 75 10.65 5.93 -6.75
N PHE A 76 10.41 4.61 -6.80
CA PHE A 76 10.13 3.91 -8.04
C PHE A 76 8.87 4.43 -8.73
N LEU A 77 7.78 4.61 -7.98
CA LEU A 77 6.51 5.09 -8.52
C LEU A 77 6.56 6.55 -8.97
N ILE A 78 7.31 7.38 -8.23
CA ILE A 78 7.60 8.76 -8.66
C ILE A 78 8.40 8.76 -9.97
N ALA A 79 9.38 7.87 -10.13
CA ALA A 79 10.20 7.81 -11.34
C ALA A 79 9.41 7.41 -12.60
N ILE A 80 8.36 6.60 -12.46
CA ILE A 80 7.50 6.16 -13.57
C ILE A 80 6.21 6.98 -13.69
N ALA A 81 6.05 8.00 -12.84
CA ALA A 81 4.88 8.85 -12.80
C ALA A 81 4.67 9.57 -14.12
N GLN A 82 3.48 9.47 -14.70
CA GLN A 82 3.14 10.23 -15.91
C GLN A 82 2.80 11.70 -15.62
N ARG A 83 2.48 12.05 -14.37
CA ARG A 83 2.06 13.42 -13.99
C ARG A 83 3.24 14.21 -13.46
N SER A 84 3.45 15.40 -14.02
CA SER A 84 4.59 16.28 -13.73
C SER A 84 4.59 16.89 -12.32
N PHE A 85 3.52 16.75 -11.55
CA PHE A 85 3.45 17.24 -10.17
C PHE A 85 4.08 16.27 -9.16
N PHE A 86 4.31 15.01 -9.53
CA PHE A 86 4.95 14.04 -8.66
C PHE A 86 6.46 14.25 -8.65
N VAL A 87 6.92 15.01 -7.67
CA VAL A 87 8.34 15.20 -7.37
C VAL A 87 8.65 14.51 -6.05
N PHE A 88 9.82 13.88 -5.96
CA PHE A 88 10.24 13.25 -4.71
C PHE A 88 10.24 14.26 -3.56
N ASN A 89 9.47 13.93 -2.52
CA ASN A 89 9.42 14.67 -1.28
C ASN A 89 9.65 13.71 -0.10
N ALA A 90 10.65 14.03 0.73
CA ALA A 90 11.04 13.20 1.87
C ALA A 90 9.96 13.12 2.96
N THR A 91 9.23 14.21 3.21
CA THR A 91 8.16 14.23 4.23
C THR A 91 7.02 13.29 3.83
N GLU A 92 6.65 13.30 2.56
CA GLU A 92 5.59 12.47 2.01
C GLU A 92 6.00 11.01 1.94
N TRP A 93 7.26 10.74 1.59
CA TRP A 93 7.84 9.41 1.69
C TRP A 93 7.78 8.86 3.13
N ILE A 94 8.06 9.69 4.14
CA ILE A 94 7.96 9.30 5.55
C ILE A 94 6.51 8.97 5.91
N TRP A 95 5.54 9.83 5.58
CA TRP A 95 4.12 9.57 5.84
C TRP A 95 3.61 8.31 5.15
N TRP A 96 4.04 8.12 3.90
CA TRP A 96 3.77 6.94 3.11
C TRP A 96 4.32 5.68 3.81
N LEU A 97 5.57 5.72 4.27
CA LEU A 97 6.18 4.60 4.98
C LEU A 97 5.48 4.32 6.31
N LEU A 98 5.12 5.35 7.07
CA LEU A 98 4.37 5.21 8.32
C LEU A 98 3.02 4.51 8.09
N ALA A 99 2.27 4.91 7.05
CA ALA A 99 0.98 4.29 6.73
C ALA A 99 1.14 2.79 6.43
N HIS A 100 2.16 2.41 5.67
CA HIS A 100 2.44 1.01 5.34
C HIS A 100 2.97 0.21 6.54
N ILE A 101 3.73 0.83 7.44
CA ILE A 101 4.12 0.22 8.72
C ILE A 101 2.88 -0.06 9.58
N VAL A 102 1.96 0.90 9.67
CA VAL A 102 0.69 0.71 10.38
C VAL A 102 -0.08 -0.47 9.77
N PHE A 103 -0.20 -0.54 8.45
CA PHE A 103 -0.80 -1.69 7.76
C PHE A 103 -0.13 -3.03 8.13
N MET A 104 1.20 -3.09 8.12
CA MET A 104 1.94 -4.31 8.50
C MET A 104 1.69 -4.72 9.95
N VAL A 105 1.65 -3.76 10.88
CA VAL A 105 1.35 -4.03 12.30
C VAL A 105 -0.08 -4.55 12.46
N PHE A 106 -1.05 -3.93 11.79
CA PHE A 106 -2.42 -4.43 11.77
C PHE A 106 -2.51 -5.85 11.22
N MET A 107 -1.88 -6.12 10.08
CA MET A 107 -1.80 -7.46 9.50
C MET A 107 -1.21 -8.47 10.48
N TYR A 108 -0.11 -8.11 11.15
CA TYR A 108 0.54 -8.97 12.13
C TYR A 108 -0.38 -9.35 13.29
N ILE A 109 -1.08 -8.37 13.85
CA ILE A 109 -2.03 -8.57 14.95
C ILE A 109 -3.20 -9.44 14.46
N CYS A 110 -3.81 -9.10 13.33
CA CYS A 110 -4.96 -9.81 12.79
C CYS A 110 -4.66 -11.29 12.50
N ILE A 111 -3.56 -11.60 11.81
CA ILE A 111 -3.18 -12.97 11.49
C ILE A 111 -2.90 -13.77 12.78
N THR A 112 -2.16 -13.17 13.71
CA THR A 112 -1.83 -13.83 14.98
C THR A 112 -3.07 -14.09 15.83
N PHE A 113 -4.02 -13.15 15.87
CA PHE A 113 -5.25 -13.27 16.64
C PHE A 113 -6.21 -14.30 16.02
N ILE A 114 -6.46 -14.22 14.72
CA ILE A 114 -7.35 -15.15 14.00
C ILE A 114 -6.82 -16.58 14.10
N SER A 115 -5.51 -16.79 13.96
CA SER A 115 -4.96 -18.14 14.10
C SER A 115 -5.05 -18.69 15.51
N LYS A 116 -5.05 -17.85 16.56
CA LYS A 116 -5.28 -18.31 17.94
C LYS A 116 -6.72 -18.73 18.18
N LEU A 117 -7.67 -18.23 17.40
CA LEU A 117 -9.10 -18.57 17.51
C LEU A 117 -9.45 -19.89 16.82
N HIS A 118 -8.64 -20.32 15.84
CA HIS A 118 -8.82 -21.56 15.07
C HIS A 118 -8.00 -22.77 15.63
N LEU A 119 -7.47 -22.64 16.84
CA LEU A 119 -6.80 -23.69 17.63
C LEU A 119 -7.62 -23.96 18.89
#